data_AF-A0A1V5E1D7-F1
#
_entry.id   AF-A0A1V5E1D7-F1
#
_cell.length_a   1.000
_cell.length_b   1.000
_cell.length_c   1.000
_cell.angle_alpha   90.00
_cell.angle_beta   90.00
_cell.angle_gamma   90.00
#
_symmetry.space_group_name_H-M   'P 1'
#
loop_
_entity.id
_entity.type
_entity.pdbx_description
1 polymer ?
#
loop_
_entity_poly.entity_id
_entity_poly.type
_entity_poly.pdbx_seq_one_letter_code
_entity_poly.pdbx_strand_id
1 'polypeptide(L)'
;MAKGGYRKGAGRKKKDRSEQDYFEDAESYLLAVVQGRAIPDAVRVQAAKSLIAYQTAKKRAPVKSPPPSKLQAKTERDIEKSNLDDFEKRAAVIREKFQNKREVKQ
;
A
#
# COMPACT_ATOMS: atom_id res chain seq x y z
N MET A 1 -32.89 -44.63 14.56
CA MET A 1 -32.05 -44.12 13.46
C MET A 1 -32.67 -42.84 12.92
N ALA A 2 -31.99 -41.69 13.04
CA ALA A 2 -32.57 -40.40 12.63
C ALA A 2 -32.66 -40.34 11.09
N LYS A 3 -33.88 -40.42 10.55
CA LYS A 3 -34.16 -40.19 9.12
C LYS A 3 -33.93 -38.71 8.84
N GLY A 4 -32.93 -38.38 8.02
CA GLY A 4 -32.66 -37.02 7.57
C GLY A 4 -33.88 -36.42 6.83
N GLY A 5 -34.14 -35.13 7.03
CA GLY A 5 -35.29 -34.43 6.41
C GLY A 5 -35.23 -34.36 4.88
N TYR A 6 -36.27 -33.81 4.25
CA TYR A 6 -36.47 -33.80 2.78
C TYR A 6 -35.42 -32.98 1.99
N ARG A 7 -34.65 -32.10 2.63
CA ARG A 7 -33.70 -31.20 1.94
C ARG A 7 -32.38 -31.92 1.62
N LYS A 8 -31.76 -31.57 0.48
CA LYS A 8 -30.43 -32.08 0.09
C LYS A 8 -29.41 -31.79 1.21
N GLY A 9 -28.86 -32.86 1.80
CA GLY A 9 -27.89 -32.77 2.90
C GLY A 9 -28.48 -32.78 4.31
N ALA A 10 -29.80 -32.85 4.46
CA ALA A 10 -30.43 -33.00 5.77
C ALA A 10 -30.09 -34.36 6.40
N GLY A 11 -29.74 -34.36 7.69
CA GLY A 11 -29.30 -35.55 8.41
C GLY A 11 -27.83 -35.94 8.20
N ARG A 12 -27.05 -35.18 7.40
CA ARG A 12 -25.59 -35.36 7.39
C ARG A 12 -25.02 -35.00 8.76
N LYS A 13 -24.11 -35.85 9.26
CA LYS A 13 -23.36 -35.55 10.47
C LYS A 13 -22.62 -34.22 10.28
N LYS A 14 -22.65 -33.36 11.30
CA LYS A 14 -21.85 -32.12 11.30
C LYS A 14 -20.37 -32.50 11.18
N LYS A 15 -19.61 -31.71 10.43
CA LYS A 15 -18.17 -31.88 10.34
C LYS A 15 -17.57 -31.70 11.75
N ASP A 16 -16.74 -32.65 12.17
CA ASP A 16 -15.98 -32.51 13.41
C ASP A 16 -14.91 -31.42 13.24
N ARG A 17 -14.75 -30.60 14.27
CA ARG A 17 -13.87 -29.43 14.30
C ARG A 17 -13.02 -29.38 15.57
N SER A 18 -13.00 -30.45 16.35
CA SER A 18 -12.28 -30.54 17.62
C SER A 18 -10.76 -30.42 17.46
N GLU A 19 -10.19 -30.99 16.39
CA GLU A 19 -8.73 -31.00 16.12
C GLU A 19 -8.25 -29.78 15.31
N GLN A 20 -8.95 -28.64 15.39
CA GLN A 20 -8.54 -27.46 14.63
C GLN A 20 -7.45 -26.67 15.34
N ASP A 21 -6.40 -26.33 14.59
CA ASP A 21 -5.32 -25.45 15.08
C ASP A 21 -5.87 -24.12 15.57
N TYR A 22 -5.35 -23.65 16.71
CA TYR A 22 -5.65 -22.33 17.25
C TYR A 22 -4.77 -21.27 16.61
N PHE A 23 -5.36 -20.10 16.32
CA PHE A 23 -4.68 -18.94 15.76
C PHE A 23 -5.15 -17.71 16.53
N GLU A 24 -4.21 -16.84 16.89
CA GLU A 24 -4.51 -15.62 17.65
C GLU A 24 -5.28 -14.60 16.80
N ASP A 25 -4.91 -14.45 15.52
CA ASP A 25 -5.50 -13.47 14.61
C ASP A 25 -6.10 -14.09 13.34
N ALA A 26 -7.15 -13.45 12.80
CA ALA A 26 -7.75 -13.89 11.53
C ALA A 26 -6.77 -13.83 10.36
N GLU A 27 -5.88 -12.83 10.34
CA GLU A 27 -4.80 -12.72 9.35
C GLU A 27 -3.82 -13.88 9.45
N SER A 28 -3.40 -14.26 10.66
CA SER A 28 -2.46 -15.36 10.89
C SER A 28 -3.01 -16.70 10.40
N TYR A 29 -4.31 -16.97 10.66
CA TYR A 29 -4.99 -18.15 10.15
C TYR A 29 -5.07 -18.16 8.63
N LEU A 30 -5.49 -17.05 8.01
CA LEU A 30 -5.64 -16.98 6.55
C LEU A 30 -4.28 -17.11 5.84
N LEU A 31 -3.22 -16.56 6.41
CA LEU A 31 -1.85 -16.71 5.91
C LEU A 31 -1.39 -18.17 6.01
N ALA A 32 -1.65 -18.85 7.13
CA ALA A 32 -1.34 -20.27 7.28
C ALA A 32 -2.10 -21.16 6.27
N VAL A 33 -3.37 -20.84 5.99
CA VAL A 33 -4.18 -21.53 4.97
C VAL A 33 -3.59 -21.34 3.57
N VAL A 34 -3.21 -20.10 3.21
CA VAL A 34 -2.60 -19.80 1.90
C VAL A 34 -1.24 -20.49 1.73
N GLN A 35 -0.46 -20.57 2.82
CA GLN A 35 0.83 -21.27 2.84
C GLN A 35 0.70 -22.80 2.90
N GLY A 36 -0.52 -23.34 2.99
CA GLY A 36 -0.75 -24.79 3.10
C GLY A 36 -0.37 -25.40 4.45
N ARG A 37 -0.14 -24.59 5.48
CA ARG A 37 0.17 -25.04 6.85
C ARG A 37 -1.07 -25.44 7.64
N ALA A 38 -2.23 -24.92 7.27
CA ALA A 38 -3.51 -25.20 7.91
C ALA A 38 -4.56 -25.66 6.88
N ILE A 39 -5.42 -26.61 7.26
CA ILE A 39 -6.48 -27.13 6.38
C ILE A 39 -7.59 -26.08 6.24
N PRO A 40 -7.99 -25.69 5.01
CA PRO A 40 -9.06 -24.72 4.82
C PRO A 40 -10.43 -25.28 5.23
N ASP A 41 -11.09 -24.63 6.19
CA ASP A 41 -12.53 -24.79 6.45
C ASP A 41 -13.29 -23.58 5.90
N ALA A 42 -14.22 -23.81 4.97
CA ALA A 42 -14.98 -22.75 4.30
C ALA A 42 -15.71 -21.82 5.29
N VAL A 43 -16.26 -22.37 6.39
CA VAL A 43 -16.96 -21.55 7.40
C VAL A 43 -15.97 -20.66 8.14
N ARG A 44 -14.82 -21.22 8.50
CA ARG A 44 -13.77 -20.52 9.25
C ARG A 44 -13.07 -19.46 8.40
N VAL A 45 -12.82 -19.76 7.12
CA VAL A 45 -12.26 -18.79 6.16
C VAL A 45 -13.22 -17.62 5.96
N GLN A 46 -14.53 -17.88 5.81
CA GLN A 46 -15.52 -16.82 5.68
C GLN A 46 -15.59 -15.94 6.94
N ALA A 47 -15.60 -16.58 8.12
CA ALA A 47 -15.58 -15.87 9.40
C ALA A 47 -14.31 -15.00 9.56
N ALA A 48 -13.13 -15.56 9.26
CA ALA A 48 -11.86 -14.83 9.32
C ALA A 48 -11.85 -13.61 8.37
N LYS A 49 -12.34 -13.77 7.14
CA LYS A 49 -12.48 -12.64 6.19
C LYS A 49 -13.38 -11.54 6.72
N SER A 50 -14.49 -11.89 7.36
CA SER A 50 -15.36 -10.88 7.99
C SER A 50 -14.73 -10.22 9.21
N LEU A 51 -13.91 -10.95 9.96
CA LEU A 51 -13.29 -10.48 11.20
C LEU A 51 -12.13 -9.51 10.96
N ILE A 52 -11.40 -9.64 9.84
CA ILE A 52 -10.35 -8.70 9.43
C ILE A 52 -10.84 -7.24 9.41
N ALA A 53 -12.09 -7.02 8.99
CA ALA A 53 -12.67 -5.69 8.95
C ALA A 53 -12.84 -5.02 10.32
N TYR A 54 -12.84 -5.82 11.39
CA TYR A 54 -12.94 -5.36 12.78
C TYR A 54 -11.58 -5.37 13.50
N GLN A 55 -10.65 -6.25 13.10
CA GLN A 55 -9.28 -6.23 13.60
C GLN A 55 -8.50 -5.02 13.10
N THR A 56 -8.72 -4.62 11.84
CA THR A 56 -8.08 -3.43 11.28
C THR A 56 -8.88 -2.19 11.64
N ALA A 57 -8.26 -1.23 12.32
CA ALA A 57 -8.88 0.06 12.57
C ALA A 57 -9.27 0.71 11.23
N LYS A 58 -10.51 1.21 11.10
CA LYS A 58 -10.98 1.90 9.89
C LYS A 58 -10.06 3.07 9.56
N LYS A 59 -9.17 2.89 8.58
CA LYS A 59 -8.30 3.96 8.07
C LYS A 59 -9.08 4.80 7.06
N ARG A 60 -9.02 6.12 7.21
CA ARG A 60 -9.52 7.03 6.17
C ARG A 60 -8.71 6.81 4.89
N ALA A 61 -9.35 6.95 3.73
CA ALA A 61 -8.64 6.91 2.47
C ALA A 61 -7.49 7.94 2.49
N PRO A 62 -6.28 7.58 2.03
CA PRO A 62 -5.18 8.52 1.97
C PRO A 62 -5.57 9.68 1.06
N VAL A 63 -5.31 10.91 1.49
CA VAL A 63 -5.58 12.10 0.68
C VAL A 63 -4.62 12.06 -0.50
N LYS A 64 -5.15 11.80 -1.70
CA LYS A 64 -4.36 11.62 -2.93
C LYS A 64 -3.64 12.90 -3.36
N SER A 65 -4.22 14.06 -3.07
CA SER A 65 -3.67 15.37 -3.45
C SER A 65 -3.08 16.09 -2.22
N PRO A 66 -1.90 16.73 -2.35
CA PRO A 66 -1.43 17.64 -1.32
C PRO A 66 -2.41 18.83 -1.19
N PRO A 67 -2.51 19.45 0.00
CA PRO A 67 -3.32 20.66 0.17
C PRO A 67 -2.81 21.79 -0.74
N PRO A 68 -3.67 22.74 -1.15
CA PRO A 68 -3.32 23.84 -2.05
C PRO A 68 -2.07 24.62 -1.62
N SER A 69 -1.88 24.84 -0.31
CA SER A 69 -0.69 25.51 0.25
C SER A 69 0.61 24.78 -0.05
N LYS A 70 0.60 23.43 -0.06
CA LYS A 70 1.78 22.63 -0.42
C LYS A 70 2.03 22.60 -1.93
N LEU A 71 0.99 22.77 -2.75
CA LEU A 71 1.16 22.95 -4.19
C LEU A 71 1.82 24.29 -4.51
N GLN A 72 1.37 25.37 -3.87
CA GLN A 72 1.96 26.70 -4.00
C GLN A 72 3.45 26.72 -3.61
N ALA A 73 3.78 26.16 -2.45
CA ALA A 73 5.17 26.06 -2.01
C ALA A 73 6.05 25.22 -2.95
N LYS A 74 5.48 24.21 -3.63
CA LYS A 74 6.20 23.43 -4.64
C LYS A 74 6.45 24.27 -5.89
N THR A 75 5.42 24.95 -6.40
CA THR A 75 5.55 25.80 -7.58
C THR A 75 6.53 26.94 -7.37
N GLU A 76 6.54 27.58 -6.19
CA GLU A 76 7.49 28.64 -5.85
C GLU A 76 8.94 28.12 -5.90
N ARG A 77 9.21 26.96 -5.29
CA ARG A 77 10.54 26.33 -5.34
C ARG A 77 10.97 25.93 -6.75
N ASP A 78 10.03 25.44 -7.57
CA ASP A 78 10.33 25.04 -8.94
C ASP A 78 10.66 26.29 -9.81
N ILE A 79 9.98 27.42 -9.56
CA ILE A 79 10.27 28.71 -10.19
C ILE A 79 11.65 29.23 -9.76
N GLU A 80 11.95 29.20 -8.45
CA GLU A 80 13.26 29.63 -7.91
C GLU A 80 14.41 28.84 -8.54
N LYS A 81 14.27 27.51 -8.64
CA LYS A 81 15.27 26.65 -9.30
C LYS A 81 15.47 27.02 -10.76
N SER A 82 14.38 27.19 -11.52
CA SER A 82 14.47 27.57 -12.92
C SER A 82 15.20 28.91 -13.11
N ASN A 83 14.93 29.88 -12.24
CA ASN A 83 15.60 31.18 -12.29
C ASN A 83 17.09 31.08 -11.97
N LEU A 84 17.47 30.26 -10.99
CA LEU A 84 18.88 30.02 -10.65
C LEU A 84 19.61 29.32 -11.80
N ASP A 85 19.02 28.27 -12.38
CA ASP A 85 19.60 27.54 -13.51
C ASP A 85 19.84 28.46 -14.72
N ASP A 86 18.89 29.34 -15.03
CA ASP A 86 19.02 30.29 -16.13
C ASP A 86 20.06 31.37 -15.85
N PHE A 87 20.17 31.82 -14.60
CA PHE A 87 21.22 32.74 -14.17
C PHE A 87 22.60 32.09 -14.31
N GLU A 88 22.77 30.85 -13.84
CA GLU A 88 24.03 30.11 -13.91
C GLU A 88 24.47 29.86 -15.35
N LYS A 89 23.55 29.48 -16.25
CA LYS A 89 23.84 29.32 -17.68
C LYS A 89 24.35 30.62 -18.30
N ARG A 90 23.71 31.75 -18.01
CA ARG A 90 24.14 33.07 -18.50
C ARG A 90 25.49 33.47 -17.91
N ALA A 91 25.70 33.22 -16.62
CA ALA A 91 26.96 33.50 -15.95
C ALA A 91 28.11 32.66 -16.52
N ALA A 92 27.89 31.38 -16.84
CA ALA A 92 28.87 30.51 -17.47
C ALA A 92 29.33 31.05 -18.84
N VAL A 93 28.38 31.43 -19.70
CA VAL A 93 28.68 32.03 -21.02
C VAL A 93 29.51 33.32 -20.88
N ILE A 94 29.22 34.14 -19.87
CA ILE A 94 30.00 35.34 -19.60
C ILE A 94 31.42 34.95 -19.14
N ARG A 95 31.56 34.04 -18.17
CA ARG A 95 32.87 33.59 -17.69
C ARG A 95 33.75 33.07 -18.82
N GLU A 96 33.22 32.21 -19.70
CA GLU A 96 33.94 31.70 -20.88
C GLU A 96 34.40 32.83 -21.82
N LYS A 97 33.51 33.78 -22.12
CA LYS A 97 33.84 34.93 -22.98
C LYS A 97 34.96 35.80 -22.41
N PHE A 98 35.03 35.95 -21.09
CA PHE A 98 36.03 36.80 -20.43
C PHE A 98 37.33 36.06 -20.06
N GLN A 99 37.30 34.73 -19.89
CA GLN A 99 38.49 33.89 -19.77
C GLN A 99 39.27 33.90 -21.10
N ASN A 100 38.60 33.64 -22.22
CA ASN A 100 39.23 33.61 -23.54
C ASN A 100 39.80 34.99 -23.95
N LYS A 101 39.17 36.10 -23.52
CA LYS A 101 39.70 37.46 -23.75
C LYS A 101 40.93 37.81 -22.90
N ARG A 102 41.14 37.14 -21.76
CA ARG A 102 42.32 37.37 -20.90
C ARG A 102 43.55 36.65 -21.44
N GLU A 103 43.37 35.44 -21.98
CA GLU A 103 44.48 34.65 -22.55
C GLU A 103 45.03 35.24 -23.86
N VAL A 104 44.21 35.90 -24.67
CA VAL A 104 44.65 36.56 -25.93
C VAL A 104 45.44 37.86 -25.69
N LYS A 105 45.43 38.39 -24.46
CA LYS A 105 46.08 39.67 -24.11
C LYS A 105 47.41 39.52 -23.35
N GLN A 106 47.88 38.29 -23.13
CA GLN A 106 49.21 37.98 -22.62
C GLN A 106 50.13 37.61 -23.78
#